data_AF-A0A6S7HA27-F1
#
_entry.id   AF-A0A6S7HA27-F1
#
_cell.length_a   1.000
_cell.length_b   1.000
_cell.length_c   1.000
_cell.angle_alpha   90.00
_cell.angle_beta   90.00
_cell.angle_gamma   90.00
#
_symmetry.space_group_name_H-M   'P 1'
#
loop_
_entity.id
_entity.type
_entity.pdbx_description
1 polymer ?
#
loop_
_entity_poly.entity_id
_entity_poly.type
_entity_poly.pdbx_seq_one_letter_code
_entity_poly.pdbx_strand_id
1 'polypeptide(L)'
;MKSKLQKTYKFAITFFNQDCDYFVDDQILHALNAGSVPIVMSTDKIYEFLPGNLKNAIINVRDFKNPRELAERLKFLMSNETEYNKHLEWKRKGLGDISETIIGKYWDRKFHHWCQLALPRQLALGQPRPGAGETREKLTRGREERDPYVAETDNEGPLVYLRTKRAIFSCVASSIGDGWCDHACNKAAHKFDGGDCCKHSCKSTIYSCGSGGYDCKANKVPVWFLAHTKLCYQWYPDGDGGQCGAGEPRHLCANVNAATRYYRDDTDNRGGGCRMSWSIQSPYSPQWFKNVQICYRWYPDGNGGQCGGGAARLLCAPVGKYTPVYRDDTDNRGGGCRMSWQLKLPPVHNWWARNIQLCYEWYPDGDGGQCGGGAARKLCAKANNWTPYYRDDTDNRGGGCRMRWGLYYK
;
A
#
# COMPACT_ATOMS: atom_id res chain seq x y z
N MET A 1 -9.26 0.34 -15.61
CA MET A 1 -10.43 -0.56 -15.63
C MET A 1 -10.46 -1.41 -16.90
N LYS A 2 -10.28 -0.83 -18.10
CA LYS A 2 -10.21 -1.54 -19.39
C LYS A 2 -9.19 -2.69 -19.47
N SER A 3 -7.94 -2.48 -19.03
CA SER A 3 -6.89 -3.51 -19.08
C SER A 3 -7.12 -4.71 -18.15
N LYS A 4 -7.88 -4.56 -17.04
CA LYS A 4 -8.22 -5.68 -16.15
C LYS A 4 -9.21 -6.64 -16.81
N LEU A 5 -10.13 -6.12 -17.62
CA LEU A 5 -11.09 -6.92 -18.36
C LEU A 5 -10.40 -7.60 -19.55
N GLN A 6 -9.59 -6.86 -20.33
CA GLN A 6 -8.87 -7.45 -21.47
C GLN A 6 -8.02 -8.66 -21.07
N LYS A 7 -7.34 -8.63 -19.91
CA LYS A 7 -6.56 -9.76 -19.38
C LYS A 7 -7.31 -11.10 -19.29
N THR A 8 -8.65 -11.10 -19.29
CA THR A 8 -9.46 -12.33 -19.24
C THR A 8 -9.92 -12.82 -20.62
N TYR A 9 -9.56 -12.15 -21.70
CA TYR A 9 -9.94 -12.51 -23.07
C TYR A 9 -8.70 -12.71 -23.96
N LYS A 10 -8.77 -13.71 -24.86
CA LYS A 10 -7.72 -13.95 -25.89
C LYS A 10 -7.58 -12.77 -26.85
N PHE A 11 -8.69 -12.12 -27.18
CA PHE A 11 -8.72 -10.99 -28.11
C PHE A 11 -9.32 -9.75 -27.44
N ALA A 12 -8.85 -8.58 -27.86
CA ALA A 12 -9.42 -7.30 -27.46
C ALA A 12 -9.73 -6.49 -28.72
N ILE A 13 -10.99 -6.06 -28.89
CA ILE A 13 -11.35 -5.16 -29.98
C ILE A 13 -10.82 -3.77 -29.62
N THR A 14 -9.95 -3.23 -30.49
CA THR A 14 -9.27 -1.94 -30.32
C THR A 14 -9.44 -1.13 -31.60
N PHE A 15 -10.67 -0.71 -31.87
CA PHE A 15 -10.98 0.15 -33.01
C PHE A 15 -10.65 1.59 -32.65
N PHE A 16 -9.83 2.22 -33.48
CA PHE A 16 -9.43 3.59 -33.27
C PHE A 16 -10.58 4.55 -33.57
N ASN A 17 -10.58 5.71 -32.91
CA ASN A 17 -11.62 6.71 -33.09
C ASN A 17 -11.63 7.35 -34.48
N GLN A 18 -10.53 7.21 -35.24
CA GLN A 18 -10.39 7.71 -36.60
C GLN A 18 -9.79 6.62 -37.46
N ASP A 19 -10.26 6.57 -38.70
CA ASP A 19 -9.86 5.59 -39.69
C ASP A 19 -8.98 6.28 -40.75
N CYS A 20 -7.74 6.58 -40.35
CA CYS A 20 -6.80 7.36 -41.15
C CYS A 20 -5.39 6.77 -41.03
N ASP A 21 -4.57 7.01 -42.05
CA ASP A 21 -3.16 6.63 -42.04
C ASP A 21 -2.43 7.23 -40.82
N TYR A 22 -1.58 6.40 -40.20
CA TYR A 22 -0.78 6.74 -39.02
C TYR A 22 -1.57 7.13 -37.76
N PHE A 23 -2.89 7.02 -37.75
CA PHE A 23 -3.68 7.22 -36.55
C PHE A 23 -3.67 5.96 -35.68
N VAL A 24 -2.92 6.00 -34.57
CA VAL A 24 -2.81 4.93 -33.58
C VAL A 24 -3.00 5.55 -32.20
N ASP A 25 -3.95 5.03 -31.41
CA ASP A 25 -4.21 5.48 -30.05
C ASP A 25 -3.66 4.52 -28.98
N ASP A 26 -3.90 4.83 -27.71
CA ASP A 26 -3.42 4.04 -26.56
C ASP A 26 -4.17 2.69 -26.37
N GLN A 27 -5.26 2.44 -27.10
CA GLN A 27 -6.06 1.22 -26.95
C GLN A 27 -5.28 -0.03 -27.32
N ILE A 28 -4.46 0.04 -28.38
CA ILE A 28 -3.58 -1.06 -28.79
C ILE A 28 -2.57 -1.41 -27.69
N LEU A 29 -2.00 -0.40 -27.03
CA LEU A 29 -1.04 -0.58 -25.94
C LEU A 29 -1.72 -1.24 -24.73
N HIS A 30 -2.96 -0.87 -24.43
CA HIS A 30 -3.72 -1.51 -23.36
C HIS A 30 -3.95 -3.00 -23.61
N ALA A 31 -4.30 -3.38 -24.83
CA ALA A 31 -4.50 -4.78 -25.21
C ALA A 31 -3.18 -5.58 -25.17
N LEU A 32 -2.09 -5.05 -25.75
CA LEU A 32 -0.77 -5.67 -25.72
C LEU A 32 -0.25 -5.88 -24.28
N ASN A 33 -0.39 -4.85 -23.43
CA ASN A 33 -0.02 -4.91 -22.01
C ASN A 33 -0.91 -5.87 -21.19
N ALA A 34 -2.18 -6.01 -21.58
CA ALA A 34 -3.09 -7.00 -21.01
C ALA A 34 -2.77 -8.43 -21.47
N GLY A 35 -2.02 -8.57 -22.57
CA GLY A 35 -1.70 -9.86 -23.18
C GLY A 35 -2.80 -10.49 -24.01
N SER A 36 -3.80 -9.70 -24.37
CA SER A 36 -4.76 -10.03 -25.42
C SER A 36 -4.21 -9.63 -26.77
N VAL A 37 -4.52 -10.40 -27.80
CA VAL A 37 -4.22 -10.04 -29.19
C VAL A 37 -5.20 -8.93 -29.62
N PRO A 38 -4.73 -7.73 -29.97
CA PRO A 38 -5.60 -6.64 -30.41
C PRO A 38 -6.20 -6.95 -31.79
N ILE A 39 -7.53 -6.79 -31.92
CA ILE A 39 -8.24 -6.76 -33.19
C ILE A 39 -8.42 -5.29 -33.55
N VAL A 40 -7.66 -4.82 -34.52
CA VAL A 40 -7.61 -3.40 -34.92
C VAL A 40 -8.39 -3.20 -36.22
N MET A 41 -8.95 -2.00 -36.38
CA MET A 41 -9.42 -1.52 -37.66
C MET A 41 -8.56 -0.32 -38.03
N SER A 42 -7.58 -0.54 -38.90
CA SER A 42 -6.61 0.48 -39.30
C SER A 42 -6.14 0.23 -40.74
N THR A 43 -5.50 1.21 -41.37
CA THR A 43 -4.94 1.05 -42.72
C THR A 43 -3.70 0.14 -42.68
N ASP A 44 -3.16 -0.22 -43.84
CA ASP A 44 -1.94 -1.02 -43.95
C ASP A 44 -0.71 -0.33 -43.33
N LYS A 45 -0.75 1.00 -43.18
CA LYS A 45 0.27 1.82 -42.51
C LYS A 45 0.50 1.48 -41.03
N ILE A 46 -0.43 0.76 -40.37
CA ILE A 46 -0.18 0.27 -39.01
C ILE A 46 1.04 -0.64 -38.92
N TYR A 47 1.34 -1.39 -39.99
CA TYR A 47 2.51 -2.29 -40.02
C TYR A 47 3.84 -1.56 -40.20
N GLU A 48 3.82 -0.29 -40.62
CA GLU A 48 4.97 0.60 -40.60
C GLU A 48 5.17 1.19 -39.19
N PHE A 49 4.07 1.42 -38.48
CA PHE A 49 4.07 1.89 -37.09
C PHE A 49 4.44 0.79 -36.08
N LEU A 50 4.15 -0.48 -36.33
CA LEU A 50 4.51 -1.56 -35.40
C LEU A 50 5.93 -2.06 -35.68
N PRO A 51 6.90 -1.88 -34.75
CA PRO A 51 8.29 -2.21 -35.03
C PRO A 51 8.59 -3.70 -34.84
N GLY A 52 9.43 -4.24 -35.71
CA GLY A 52 9.93 -5.62 -35.65
C GLY A 52 8.85 -6.68 -35.39
N ASN A 53 8.99 -7.47 -34.33
CA ASN A 53 8.09 -8.58 -34.03
C ASN A 53 6.66 -8.16 -33.59
N LEU A 54 6.40 -6.87 -33.33
CA LEU A 54 5.06 -6.40 -32.98
C LEU A 54 4.07 -6.43 -34.16
N LYS A 55 4.55 -6.50 -35.40
CA LYS A 55 3.66 -6.59 -36.58
C LYS A 55 2.74 -7.81 -36.52
N ASN A 56 3.27 -8.92 -36.01
CA ASN A 56 2.51 -10.15 -35.83
C ASN A 56 1.61 -10.12 -34.59
N ALA A 57 1.71 -9.10 -33.73
CA ALA A 57 1.01 -9.05 -32.46
C ALA A 57 -0.46 -8.64 -32.57
N ILE A 58 -0.90 -8.21 -33.76
CA ILE A 58 -2.25 -7.72 -34.02
C ILE A 58 -2.98 -8.59 -35.05
N ILE A 59 -4.30 -8.40 -35.13
CA ILE A 59 -5.15 -8.88 -36.21
C ILE A 59 -5.83 -7.64 -36.80
N ASN A 60 -5.48 -7.25 -38.02
CA ASN A 60 -6.14 -6.14 -38.69
C ASN A 60 -7.39 -6.65 -39.43
N VAL A 61 -8.55 -6.06 -39.14
CA VAL A 61 -9.82 -6.40 -39.79
C VAL A 61 -9.73 -6.25 -41.31
N ARG A 62 -8.91 -5.32 -41.81
CA ARG A 62 -8.71 -5.07 -43.24
C ARG A 62 -7.94 -6.15 -43.99
N ASP A 63 -7.28 -7.07 -43.30
CA ASP A 63 -6.56 -8.18 -43.94
C ASP A 63 -7.51 -9.28 -44.43
N PHE A 64 -8.81 -9.18 -44.11
CA PHE A 64 -9.84 -10.14 -44.46
C PHE A 64 -10.80 -9.54 -45.47
N LYS A 65 -11.25 -10.34 -46.45
CA LYS A 65 -12.17 -9.85 -47.50
C LYS A 65 -13.53 -9.45 -46.95
N ASN A 66 -13.94 -10.07 -45.84
CA ASN A 66 -15.23 -9.87 -45.21
C ASN A 66 -15.21 -10.31 -43.72
N PRO A 67 -16.19 -9.90 -42.90
CA PRO A 67 -16.26 -10.25 -41.49
C PRO A 67 -16.36 -11.76 -41.20
N ARG A 68 -16.85 -12.56 -42.16
CA ARG A 68 -16.95 -14.02 -42.00
C ARG A 68 -15.57 -14.66 -41.98
N GLU A 69 -14.68 -14.27 -42.88
CA GLU A 69 -13.29 -14.74 -42.89
C GLU A 69 -12.54 -14.38 -41.60
N LEU A 70 -12.74 -13.15 -41.08
CA LEU A 70 -12.20 -12.75 -39.78
C LEU A 70 -12.74 -13.66 -38.65
N ALA A 71 -14.05 -13.92 -38.62
CA ALA A 71 -14.65 -14.79 -37.60
C ALA A 71 -14.13 -16.23 -37.68
N GLU A 72 -13.93 -16.76 -38.88
CA GLU A 72 -13.33 -18.08 -39.11
C GLU A 72 -11.87 -18.13 -38.63
N ARG A 73 -11.07 -17.09 -38.92
CA ARG A 73 -9.70 -16.96 -38.40
C ARG A 73 -9.66 -16.88 -36.87
N LEU A 74 -10.54 -16.09 -36.25
CA LEU A 74 -10.60 -15.98 -34.80
C LEU A 74 -10.99 -17.32 -34.15
N LYS A 75 -11.97 -18.03 -34.71
CA LYS A 75 -12.35 -19.38 -34.24
C LYS A 75 -11.19 -20.37 -34.34
N PHE A 76 -10.45 -20.35 -35.45
CA PHE A 76 -9.26 -21.17 -35.64
C PHE A 76 -8.18 -20.85 -34.59
N LEU A 77 -7.90 -19.58 -34.33
CA LEU A 77 -6.94 -19.17 -33.28
C LEU A 77 -7.44 -19.51 -31.86
N MET A 78 -8.75 -19.54 -31.63
CA MET A 78 -9.31 -19.96 -30.34
C MET A 78 -9.05 -21.43 -30.06
N SER A 79 -9.14 -22.29 -31.08
CA SER A 79 -8.94 -23.75 -30.98
C SER A 79 -7.51 -24.22 -31.22
N ASN A 80 -6.64 -23.39 -31.82
CA ASN A 80 -5.24 -23.71 -32.09
C ASN A 80 -4.29 -22.80 -31.28
N GLU A 81 -3.84 -23.30 -30.13
CA GLU A 81 -2.98 -22.54 -29.21
C GLU A 81 -1.59 -22.25 -29.78
N THR A 82 -1.04 -23.16 -30.59
CA THR A 82 0.26 -22.97 -31.27
C THR A 82 0.20 -21.77 -32.22
N GLU A 83 -0.86 -21.66 -33.02
CA GLU A 83 -1.05 -20.54 -33.94
C GLU A 83 -1.37 -19.23 -33.20
N TYR A 84 -2.19 -19.28 -32.16
CA TYR A 84 -2.45 -18.11 -31.31
C TYR A 84 -1.16 -17.56 -30.66
N ASN A 85 -0.30 -18.45 -30.15
CA ASN A 85 0.92 -18.05 -29.45
C ASN A 85 1.94 -17.34 -30.36
N LYS A 86 1.85 -17.48 -31.69
CA LYS A 86 2.67 -16.68 -32.62
C LYS A 86 2.40 -15.19 -32.48
N HIS A 87 1.15 -14.79 -32.19
CA HIS A 87 0.79 -13.39 -31.94
C HIS A 87 1.36 -12.84 -30.60
N LEU A 88 1.88 -13.71 -29.72
CA LEU A 88 2.47 -13.34 -28.43
C LEU A 88 3.98 -13.52 -28.40
N GLU A 89 4.60 -13.91 -29.51
CA GLU A 89 6.01 -14.27 -29.57
C GLU A 89 6.94 -13.11 -29.22
N TRP A 90 6.55 -11.87 -29.56
CA TRP A 90 7.26 -10.63 -29.21
C TRP A 90 7.51 -10.49 -27.69
N LYS A 91 6.69 -11.12 -26.84
CA LYS A 91 6.90 -11.12 -25.38
C LYS A 91 8.09 -11.95 -24.95
N ARG A 92 8.45 -12.97 -25.72
CA ARG A 92 9.57 -13.89 -25.43
C ARG A 92 10.82 -13.52 -26.20
N LYS A 93 10.67 -13.19 -27.49
CA LYS A 93 11.79 -12.86 -28.39
C LYS A 93 12.16 -11.37 -28.39
N GLY A 94 11.37 -10.53 -27.70
CA GLY A 94 11.51 -9.08 -27.77
C GLY A 94 11.08 -8.53 -29.14
N LEU A 95 11.34 -7.24 -29.35
CA LEU A 95 10.92 -6.54 -30.56
C LEU A 95 11.78 -6.85 -31.80
N GLY A 96 12.93 -7.50 -31.63
CA GLY A 96 13.93 -7.64 -32.70
C GLY A 96 14.73 -6.35 -32.89
N ASP A 97 15.46 -6.26 -34.00
CA ASP A 97 16.14 -5.02 -34.38
C ASP A 97 15.12 -4.03 -34.95
N ILE A 98 15.00 -2.87 -34.29
CA ILE A 98 14.07 -1.81 -34.66
C ILE A 98 14.81 -0.52 -35.06
N SER A 99 16.15 -0.53 -35.03
CA SER A 99 17.01 0.65 -35.22
C SER A 99 16.73 1.42 -36.51
N GLU A 100 16.39 0.71 -37.59
CA GLU A 100 16.09 1.32 -38.90
C GLU A 100 14.64 1.81 -39.06
N THR A 101 13.75 1.52 -38.11
CA THR A 101 12.34 1.98 -38.17
C THR A 101 12.21 3.45 -37.73
N ILE A 102 11.19 4.16 -38.23
CA ILE A 102 10.90 5.56 -37.83
C ILE A 102 10.78 5.66 -36.30
N ILE A 103 10.12 4.67 -35.67
CA ILE A 103 9.92 4.61 -34.23
C ILE A 103 11.21 4.25 -33.49
N GLY A 104 12.00 3.31 -34.00
CA GLY A 104 13.33 3.02 -33.44
C GLY A 104 14.20 4.27 -33.41
N LYS A 105 14.30 5.00 -34.53
CA LYS A 105 15.05 6.26 -34.63
C LYS A 105 14.56 7.34 -33.67
N TYR A 106 13.25 7.39 -33.37
CA TYR A 106 12.67 8.33 -32.41
C TYR A 106 12.87 7.88 -30.94
N TRP A 107 12.72 6.58 -30.65
CA TRP A 107 12.84 6.01 -29.30
C TRP A 107 14.29 5.96 -28.82
N ASP A 108 15.24 5.71 -29.71
CA ASP A 108 16.67 5.62 -29.40
C ASP A 108 17.28 7.00 -29.02
N ARG A 109 16.65 8.11 -29.45
CA ARG A 109 17.11 9.48 -29.13
C ARG A 109 16.56 10.08 -27.83
N LYS A 110 15.52 9.49 -27.21
CA LYS A 110 14.84 10.09 -26.03
C LYS A 110 14.79 9.21 -24.78
N PHE A 111 15.10 7.91 -24.86
CA PHE A 111 15.10 7.03 -23.68
C PHE A 111 16.51 6.68 -23.20
N HIS A 112 16.92 7.35 -22.12
CA HIS A 112 18.12 7.10 -21.33
C HIS A 112 18.19 5.63 -20.88
N HIS A 113 19.17 4.87 -21.37
CA HIS A 113 19.85 3.62 -20.90
C HIS A 113 19.08 2.46 -20.24
N TRP A 114 17.84 2.62 -19.78
CA TRP A 114 17.15 1.65 -18.93
C TRP A 114 16.32 0.61 -19.71
N CYS A 115 16.03 0.85 -21.00
CA CYS A 115 15.43 -0.17 -21.88
C CYS A 115 16.47 -1.06 -22.58
N GLN A 116 17.76 -0.69 -22.60
CA GLN A 116 18.81 -1.54 -23.17
C GLN A 116 19.17 -2.75 -22.28
N LEU A 117 18.77 -2.74 -21.00
CA LEU A 117 19.06 -3.82 -20.05
C LEU A 117 18.13 -5.05 -20.17
N ALA A 118 17.18 -5.04 -21.11
CA ALA A 118 16.33 -6.21 -21.40
C ALA A 118 16.62 -6.87 -22.77
N LEU A 119 17.71 -6.51 -23.47
CA LEU A 119 17.92 -6.96 -24.87
C LEU A 119 19.21 -7.77 -25.17
N PRO A 120 20.11 -8.09 -24.22
CA PRO A 120 20.78 -9.40 -24.34
C PRO A 120 21.18 -10.00 -22.99
N ARG A 121 20.29 -10.76 -22.35
CA ARG A 121 20.68 -11.78 -21.35
C ARG A 121 20.31 -13.21 -21.75
N GLN A 122 20.00 -13.43 -23.02
CA GLN A 122 19.77 -14.76 -23.59
C GLN A 122 20.90 -15.27 -24.49
N LEU A 123 21.87 -14.43 -24.88
CA LEU A 123 23.03 -14.87 -25.68
C LEU A 123 24.19 -15.44 -24.84
N ALA A 124 24.16 -15.34 -23.51
CA ALA A 124 25.24 -15.83 -22.64
C ALA A 124 25.06 -17.28 -22.14
N LEU A 125 23.93 -17.94 -22.44
CA LEU A 125 23.66 -19.32 -22.00
C LEU A 125 23.70 -20.36 -23.14
N GLY A 126 24.17 -19.98 -24.34
CA GLY A 126 24.04 -20.79 -25.55
C GLY A 126 25.31 -21.04 -26.38
N GLN A 127 26.51 -20.81 -25.85
CA GLN A 127 27.74 -21.23 -26.55
C GLN A 127 28.47 -22.35 -25.78
N PRO A 128 28.75 -23.51 -26.40
CA PRO A 128 29.62 -24.52 -25.81
C PRO A 128 31.07 -24.01 -25.83
N ARG A 129 31.73 -23.99 -24.67
CA ARG A 129 33.19 -23.82 -24.61
C ARG A 129 33.88 -25.15 -25.00
N PRO A 130 34.97 -25.11 -25.78
CA PRO A 130 35.74 -26.29 -26.12
C PRO A 130 36.69 -26.69 -24.96
N GLY A 131 36.76 -27.99 -24.70
CA GLY A 131 37.90 -28.65 -24.04
C GLY A 131 37.82 -28.79 -22.52
N ALA A 132 37.38 -29.96 -22.05
CA ALA A 132 37.99 -30.71 -20.95
C ALA A 132 37.41 -32.13 -20.87
N GLY A 133 38.24 -33.10 -21.28
CA GLY A 133 38.40 -34.47 -20.77
C GLY A 133 37.20 -35.32 -20.33
N GLU A 134 37.08 -36.47 -21.01
CA GLU A 134 36.71 -37.82 -20.53
C GLU A 134 36.51 -37.99 -19.01
N THR A 135 35.51 -38.72 -18.52
CA THR A 135 35.42 -40.19 -18.67
C THR A 135 33.99 -40.74 -18.65
N ARG A 136 33.80 -41.80 -19.45
CA ARG A 136 32.67 -42.75 -19.43
C ARG A 136 32.45 -43.37 -18.04
N GLU A 137 31.19 -43.55 -17.67
CA GLU A 137 30.72 -44.85 -17.18
C GLU A 137 29.23 -45.06 -17.49
N LYS A 138 28.95 -46.17 -18.16
CA LYS A 138 27.61 -46.71 -18.40
C LYS A 138 27.21 -47.52 -17.17
N LEU A 139 25.97 -47.40 -16.70
CA LEU A 139 25.29 -48.57 -16.13
C LEU A 139 23.78 -48.53 -16.45
N THR A 140 23.25 -49.71 -16.70
CA THR A 140 22.03 -50.02 -17.44
C THR A 140 20.94 -50.61 -16.55
N ARG A 141 19.67 -50.47 -17.00
CA ARG A 141 18.60 -51.50 -17.08
C ARG A 141 17.59 -51.71 -15.93
N GLY A 142 16.34 -51.97 -16.37
CA GLY A 142 15.17 -52.61 -15.71
C GLY A 142 13.94 -51.68 -15.72
N ARG A 143 12.82 -51.82 -16.47
CA ARG A 143 11.94 -52.96 -16.90
C ARG A 143 11.44 -53.77 -15.69
N GLU A 144 10.15 -54.03 -15.42
CA GLU A 144 9.02 -54.58 -16.20
C GLU A 144 7.65 -54.30 -15.48
N GLU A 145 6.55 -54.00 -16.20
CA GLU A 145 5.31 -54.82 -16.48
C GLU A 145 4.15 -54.61 -15.47
N ARG A 146 2.98 -54.08 -15.88
CA ARG A 146 1.79 -54.68 -16.58
C ARG A 146 1.08 -55.78 -15.78
N ASP A 147 -0.24 -55.63 -15.51
CA ASP A 147 -1.33 -56.39 -16.17
C ASP A 147 -2.77 -55.89 -15.74
N PRO A 148 -3.92 -56.43 -16.22
CA PRO A 148 -4.94 -55.66 -16.95
C PRO A 148 -6.39 -55.90 -16.46
N TYR A 149 -7.41 -55.26 -17.04
CA TYR A 149 -8.78 -55.83 -17.15
C TYR A 149 -9.55 -55.06 -18.25
N VAL A 150 -10.23 -55.79 -19.13
CA VAL A 150 -10.96 -55.33 -20.32
C VAL A 150 -12.44 -55.76 -20.24
N ALA A 151 -13.37 -54.86 -20.61
CA ALA A 151 -14.64 -55.04 -21.37
C ALA A 151 -15.48 -53.74 -21.19
N GLU A 152 -15.74 -52.91 -22.22
CA GLU A 152 -16.93 -52.91 -23.12
C GLU A 152 -18.27 -52.79 -22.37
N THR A 153 -19.27 -51.93 -22.65
CA THR A 153 -19.58 -50.81 -23.56
C THR A 153 -20.63 -49.93 -22.83
N ASP A 154 -20.83 -48.68 -23.28
CA ASP A 154 -22.14 -47.99 -23.44
C ASP A 154 -22.07 -46.47 -23.21
N ASN A 155 -22.81 -45.78 -24.07
CA ASN A 155 -22.84 -44.35 -24.31
C ASN A 155 -23.23 -43.50 -23.09
N GLU A 156 -22.83 -42.23 -23.19
CA GLU A 156 -23.15 -41.06 -22.33
C GLU A 156 -22.09 -40.68 -21.29
N GLY A 157 -20.95 -40.19 -21.78
CA GLY A 157 -19.95 -39.49 -20.98
C GLY A 157 -20.23 -37.97 -20.91
N PRO A 158 -20.12 -37.33 -19.73
CA PRO A 158 -20.35 -35.90 -19.58
C PRO A 158 -19.22 -35.10 -20.25
N LEU A 159 -19.59 -33.99 -20.88
CA LEU A 159 -18.72 -32.91 -21.35
C LEU A 159 -17.50 -32.71 -20.42
N VAL A 160 -16.35 -33.22 -20.83
CA VAL A 160 -15.07 -32.85 -20.24
C VAL A 160 -14.75 -31.44 -20.73
N TYR A 161 -15.32 -30.45 -20.05
CA TYR A 161 -14.69 -29.14 -19.96
C TYR A 161 -13.28 -29.36 -19.40
N LEU A 162 -12.28 -29.33 -20.27
CA LEU A 162 -10.97 -28.85 -19.86
C LEU A 162 -11.12 -27.36 -19.56
N ARG A 163 -11.77 -27.06 -18.43
CA ARG A 163 -11.35 -25.94 -17.60
C ARG A 163 -9.86 -26.20 -17.40
N THR A 164 -9.01 -25.47 -18.12
CA THR A 164 -7.73 -25.11 -17.54
C THR A 164 -8.10 -24.50 -16.20
N LYS A 165 -7.92 -25.30 -15.14
CA LYS A 165 -7.84 -24.78 -13.79
C LYS A 165 -6.84 -23.65 -13.94
N ARG A 166 -7.31 -22.40 -13.79
CA ARG A 166 -6.45 -21.32 -13.35
C ARG A 166 -5.57 -21.95 -12.28
N ALA A 167 -4.25 -21.91 -12.48
CA ALA A 167 -3.41 -21.63 -11.33
C ALA A 167 -3.89 -20.24 -10.86
N ILE A 168 -4.94 -20.23 -10.01
CA ILE A 168 -5.04 -19.19 -9.01
C ILE A 168 -3.77 -19.48 -8.23
N PHE A 169 -2.69 -18.74 -8.50
CA PHE A 169 -1.62 -18.66 -7.53
C PHE A 169 -2.32 -18.14 -6.28
N SER A 170 -2.68 -19.06 -5.40
CA SER A 170 -3.15 -18.75 -4.08
C SER A 170 -2.00 -18.05 -3.39
N CYS A 171 -2.28 -16.97 -2.66
CA CYS A 171 -1.24 -16.39 -1.83
C CYS A 171 -0.73 -17.47 -0.86
N VAL A 172 0.56 -17.80 -0.95
CA VAL A 172 1.23 -18.73 -0.04
C VAL A 172 1.91 -17.88 1.03
N ALA A 173 1.92 -18.35 2.28
CA ALA A 173 2.45 -17.58 3.41
C ALA A 173 3.93 -17.16 3.20
N SER A 174 4.73 -17.99 2.51
CA SER A 174 6.13 -17.71 2.20
C SER A 174 6.36 -16.58 1.20
N SER A 175 5.34 -16.23 0.40
CA SER A 175 5.40 -15.14 -0.58
C SER A 175 5.09 -13.78 0.05
N ILE A 176 4.43 -13.75 1.22
CA ILE A 176 4.07 -12.51 1.89
C ILE A 176 5.33 -11.92 2.55
N GLY A 177 5.80 -10.75 2.11
CA GLY A 177 6.95 -10.10 2.75
C GLY A 177 8.31 -10.64 2.29
N ASP A 178 8.35 -11.35 1.16
CA ASP A 178 9.57 -11.95 0.60
C ASP A 178 10.41 -10.99 -0.26
N GLY A 179 9.98 -9.74 -0.40
CA GLY A 179 10.64 -8.68 -1.16
C GLY A 179 10.28 -8.66 -2.65
N TRP A 180 9.43 -9.58 -3.12
CA TRP A 180 8.86 -9.60 -4.47
C TRP A 180 7.42 -9.06 -4.47
N CYS A 181 6.90 -8.64 -5.62
CA CYS A 181 5.51 -8.19 -5.71
C CYS A 181 4.60 -9.28 -6.25
N ASP A 182 4.07 -10.10 -5.36
CA ASP A 182 3.12 -11.17 -5.63
C ASP A 182 1.70 -10.65 -5.75
N HIS A 183 1.22 -10.53 -6.99
CA HIS A 183 -0.13 -10.02 -7.25
C HIS A 183 -1.26 -10.82 -6.57
N ALA A 184 -1.04 -12.11 -6.29
CA ALA A 184 -1.96 -12.98 -5.55
C ALA A 184 -2.07 -12.59 -4.05
N CYS A 185 -0.95 -12.16 -3.46
CA CYS A 185 -0.82 -11.69 -2.09
C CYS A 185 -1.07 -10.19 -1.95
N ASN A 186 -1.01 -9.44 -3.05
CA ASN A 186 -1.22 -7.99 -3.08
C ASN A 186 -2.70 -7.57 -2.95
N LYS A 187 -3.30 -7.91 -1.80
CA LYS A 187 -4.66 -7.57 -1.37
C LYS A 187 -4.70 -7.37 0.15
N ALA A 188 -5.72 -6.68 0.65
CA ALA A 188 -5.83 -6.32 2.08
C ALA A 188 -5.73 -7.53 3.03
N ALA A 189 -6.29 -8.68 2.63
CA ALA A 189 -6.25 -9.92 3.42
C ALA A 189 -4.83 -10.42 3.75
N HIS A 190 -3.83 -10.07 2.94
CA HIS A 190 -2.43 -10.41 3.16
C HIS A 190 -1.55 -9.15 3.30
N LYS A 191 -2.15 -8.05 3.77
CA LYS A 191 -1.47 -6.77 4.00
C LYS A 191 -0.73 -6.25 2.77
N PHE A 192 -1.30 -6.46 1.58
CA PHE A 192 -0.71 -6.07 0.29
C PHE A 192 0.67 -6.67 0.10
N ASP A 193 0.74 -7.99 0.24
CA ASP A 193 1.96 -8.77 0.08
C ASP A 193 3.07 -8.38 1.06
N GLY A 194 2.71 -8.24 2.33
CA GLY A 194 3.64 -7.77 3.36
C GLY A 194 4.12 -6.32 3.18
N GLY A 195 3.69 -5.63 2.11
CA GLY A 195 4.13 -4.29 1.73
C GLY A 195 5.13 -4.26 0.56
N ASP A 196 5.48 -5.38 -0.05
CA ASP A 196 6.56 -5.49 -1.03
C ASP A 196 6.20 -4.89 -2.40
N CYS A 197 4.91 -4.94 -2.75
CA CYS A 197 4.38 -4.31 -3.94
C CYS A 197 4.41 -2.77 -3.94
N CYS A 198 4.89 -2.13 -2.87
CA CYS A 198 5.00 -0.68 -2.75
C CYS A 198 6.44 -0.26 -2.42
N LYS A 199 7.04 0.60 -3.26
CA LYS A 199 8.42 1.09 -3.10
C LYS A 199 8.75 1.64 -1.70
N HIS A 200 7.79 2.25 -1.02
CA HIS A 200 8.00 2.90 0.28
C HIS A 200 7.85 1.96 1.49
N SER A 201 7.32 0.75 1.32
CA SER A 201 7.13 -0.23 2.41
C SER A 201 7.89 -1.52 2.18
N CYS A 202 8.36 -1.78 0.96
CA CYS A 202 9.14 -2.97 0.63
C CYS A 202 10.45 -3.01 1.44
N LYS A 203 10.76 -4.18 2.01
CA LYS A 203 12.05 -4.50 2.61
C LYS A 203 12.67 -5.68 1.88
N SER A 204 13.93 -5.56 1.47
CA SER A 204 14.58 -6.65 0.74
C SER A 204 14.82 -7.83 1.68
N THR A 205 14.39 -9.02 1.29
CA THR A 205 14.56 -10.25 2.06
C THR A 205 15.08 -11.37 1.14
N ILE A 206 14.22 -12.29 0.69
CA ILE A 206 14.57 -13.32 -0.29
C ILE A 206 14.84 -12.66 -1.64
N TYR A 207 14.03 -11.67 -1.99
CA TYR A 207 14.20 -10.85 -3.18
C TYR A 207 14.59 -9.41 -2.82
N SER A 208 15.37 -8.80 -3.72
CA SER A 208 15.65 -7.36 -3.64
C SER A 208 14.41 -6.57 -4.05
N CYS A 209 14.05 -5.57 -3.26
CA CYS A 209 12.88 -4.74 -3.50
C CYS A 209 12.85 -4.15 -4.91
N GLY A 210 11.72 -4.32 -5.59
CA GLY A 210 11.52 -3.83 -6.95
C GLY A 210 11.97 -4.79 -8.05
N SER A 211 12.56 -5.95 -7.71
CA SER A 211 12.91 -6.98 -8.70
C SER A 211 11.68 -7.53 -9.44
N GLY A 212 10.55 -7.64 -8.75
CA GLY A 212 9.24 -7.97 -9.33
C GLY A 212 8.42 -6.77 -9.81
N GLY A 213 9.02 -5.58 -9.82
CA GLY A 213 8.30 -4.32 -10.00
C GLY A 213 7.46 -3.93 -8.80
N TYR A 214 6.68 -2.84 -8.94
CA TYR A 214 5.77 -2.36 -7.91
C TYR A 214 4.35 -2.25 -8.48
N ASP A 215 3.36 -2.75 -7.75
CA ASP A 215 1.94 -2.62 -8.03
C ASP A 215 1.24 -2.17 -6.76
N CYS A 216 1.50 -0.92 -6.37
CA CYS A 216 1.09 -0.44 -5.06
C CYS A 216 -0.43 -0.26 -4.99
N LYS A 217 -1.11 -1.28 -4.46
CA LYS A 217 -2.55 -1.29 -4.18
C LYS A 217 -2.87 -0.93 -2.74
N ALA A 218 -1.87 -0.99 -1.86
CA ALA A 218 -1.97 -0.32 -0.58
C ALA A 218 -2.14 1.16 -0.88
N ASN A 219 -3.30 1.67 -0.49
CA ASN A 219 -3.61 3.06 -0.68
C ASN A 219 -2.53 3.94 -0.03
N LYS A 220 -1.83 4.72 -0.86
CA LYS A 220 -0.65 5.48 -0.44
C LYS A 220 -1.02 6.48 0.64
N VAL A 221 -0.57 6.19 1.86
CA VAL A 221 -0.35 7.25 2.84
C VAL A 221 0.77 8.12 2.26
N PRO A 222 0.57 9.44 2.16
CA PRO A 222 1.58 10.30 1.58
C PRO A 222 2.88 10.27 2.40
N VAL A 223 4.02 10.31 1.72
CA VAL A 223 5.34 10.35 2.36
C VAL A 223 5.46 11.57 3.29
N TRP A 224 4.91 12.72 2.90
CA TRP A 224 4.88 13.90 3.78
C TRP A 224 4.16 13.65 5.10
N PHE A 225 3.15 12.77 5.12
CA PHE A 225 2.46 12.42 6.35
C PHE A 225 3.35 11.53 7.22
N LEU A 226 3.87 10.44 6.68
CA LEU A 226 4.67 9.48 7.46
C LEU A 226 6.02 10.07 7.92
N ALA A 227 6.72 10.80 7.04
CA ALA A 227 8.09 11.26 7.27
C ALA A 227 8.17 12.67 7.87
N HIS A 228 7.14 13.49 7.66
CA HIS A 228 7.18 14.92 8.01
C HIS A 228 5.99 15.40 8.83
N THR A 229 5.17 14.48 9.36
CA THR A 229 4.16 14.83 10.36
C THR A 229 4.56 14.30 11.73
N LYS A 230 4.41 15.15 12.74
CA LYS A 230 4.66 14.82 14.13
C LYS A 230 3.46 15.19 14.99
N LEU A 231 3.19 14.37 16.00
CA LEU A 231 2.38 14.81 17.14
C LEU A 231 3.33 15.41 18.17
N CYS A 232 3.01 16.60 18.65
CA CYS A 232 3.78 17.30 19.66
C CYS A 232 2.90 17.65 20.86
N TYR A 233 3.51 17.58 22.03
CA TYR A 233 2.96 17.91 23.32
C TYR A 233 3.93 18.83 24.04
N GLN A 234 3.41 19.94 24.58
CA GLN A 234 4.20 20.86 25.38
C GLN A 234 3.57 21.04 26.75
N TRP A 235 4.41 21.28 27.73
CA TRP A 235 3.97 21.44 29.10
C TRP A 235 4.85 22.41 29.89
N TYR A 236 4.25 23.02 30.91
CA TYR A 236 4.92 23.93 31.84
C TYR A 236 4.31 23.75 33.23
N PRO A 237 5.10 23.68 34.30
CA PRO A 237 4.57 23.67 35.65
C PRO A 237 4.05 25.07 35.99
N ASP A 238 3.05 25.08 36.85
CA ASP A 238 2.44 26.24 37.43
C ASP A 238 2.59 26.14 38.94
N GLY A 239 3.64 26.73 39.51
CA GLY A 239 4.05 26.49 40.90
C GLY A 239 5.23 25.52 40.99
N ASP A 240 5.13 24.48 41.83
CA ASP A 240 6.23 23.53 42.05
C ASP A 240 6.57 22.76 40.76
N GLY A 241 7.75 23.05 40.21
CA GLY A 241 8.27 22.46 38.98
C GLY A 241 8.49 20.95 39.03
N GLY A 242 8.54 20.35 40.22
CA GLY A 242 8.69 18.90 40.41
C GLY A 242 7.43 18.10 40.08
N GLN A 243 6.27 18.74 39.95
CA GLN A 243 5.00 18.05 39.72
C GLN A 243 4.81 17.60 38.27
N CYS A 244 5.53 18.23 37.31
CA CYS A 244 5.29 18.02 35.90
C CYS A 244 6.54 17.47 35.21
N GLY A 245 6.35 16.43 34.39
CA GLY A 245 7.30 15.91 33.41
C GLY A 245 8.48 15.09 33.92
N ALA A 246 8.79 15.07 35.22
CA ALA A 246 9.86 14.25 35.79
C ALA A 246 11.23 14.35 35.09
N GLY A 247 11.62 15.57 34.70
CA GLY A 247 12.89 15.83 34.01
C GLY A 247 12.88 15.64 32.49
N GLU A 248 11.74 15.31 31.89
CA GLU A 248 11.60 15.33 30.43
C GLU A 248 11.67 16.77 29.85
N PRO A 249 11.98 16.92 28.55
CA PRO A 249 11.88 18.22 27.89
C PRO A 249 10.45 18.80 27.93
N ARG A 250 10.35 20.13 28.03
CA ARG A 250 9.07 20.88 27.96
C ARG A 250 8.33 20.73 26.64
N HIS A 251 8.99 20.16 25.64
CA HIS A 251 8.47 19.95 24.30
C HIS A 251 8.81 18.53 23.86
N LEU A 252 7.79 17.69 23.73
CA LEU A 252 7.89 16.31 23.31
C LEU A 252 7.22 16.13 21.96
N CYS A 253 7.89 15.51 21.00
CA CYS A 253 7.29 15.18 19.71
C CYS A 253 7.57 13.73 19.33
N ALA A 254 6.65 13.15 18.56
CA ALA A 254 6.79 11.83 17.98
C ALA A 254 6.39 11.83 16.51
N ASN A 255 7.13 11.07 15.70
CA ASN A 255 6.77 10.82 14.30
C ASN A 255 5.50 9.97 14.23
N VAL A 256 4.85 9.96 13.06
CA VAL A 256 3.76 9.00 12.79
C VAL A 256 4.25 7.57 13.02
N ASN A 257 3.39 6.73 13.59
CA ASN A 257 3.65 5.38 14.06
C ASN A 257 4.60 5.27 15.26
N ALA A 258 4.84 6.37 15.96
CA ALA A 258 5.50 6.40 17.27
C ALA A 258 4.65 7.17 18.29
N ALA A 259 4.98 6.99 19.57
CA ALA A 259 4.44 7.80 20.66
C ALA A 259 5.54 8.72 21.23
N THR A 260 5.12 9.83 21.86
CA THR A 260 6.03 10.70 22.60
C THR A 260 6.69 9.92 23.74
N ARG A 261 7.75 10.50 24.31
CA ARG A 261 8.21 10.06 25.63
C ARG A 261 7.09 10.23 26.66
N TYR A 262 7.20 9.48 27.75
CA TYR A 262 6.25 9.57 28.84
C TYR A 262 6.46 10.88 29.59
N TYR A 263 5.48 11.76 29.52
CA TYR A 263 5.29 12.85 30.46
C TYR A 263 4.78 12.27 31.78
N ARG A 264 5.24 12.77 32.93
CA ARG A 264 4.69 12.40 34.25
C ARG A 264 3.87 13.56 34.78
N ASP A 265 2.62 13.30 35.11
CA ASP A 265 1.79 14.18 35.92
C ASP A 265 1.85 13.68 37.37
N ASP A 266 2.38 14.47 38.29
CA ASP A 266 2.49 14.10 39.70
C ASP A 266 1.35 14.76 40.47
N THR A 267 0.27 14.01 40.63
CA THR A 267 -0.95 14.43 41.31
C THR A 267 -0.79 14.25 42.82
N ASP A 268 0.18 14.94 43.43
CA ASP A 268 0.38 14.88 44.88
C ASP A 268 -0.16 16.13 45.61
N ASN A 269 -0.16 16.07 46.95
CA ASN A 269 -0.70 17.11 47.85
C ASN A 269 0.07 18.45 47.85
N ARG A 270 0.69 18.82 46.74
CA ARG A 270 1.51 20.03 46.62
C ARG A 270 0.73 21.08 45.83
N GLY A 271 0.75 22.33 46.30
CA GLY A 271 0.15 23.42 45.55
C GLY A 271 0.85 23.64 44.20
N GLY A 272 0.09 23.65 43.11
CA GLY A 272 0.62 23.94 41.79
C GLY A 272 -0.23 23.35 40.68
N GLY A 273 0.40 22.82 39.64
CA GLY A 273 -0.30 22.19 38.55
C GLY A 273 0.49 22.16 37.26
N CYS A 274 -0.09 21.53 36.25
CA CYS A 274 0.55 21.27 34.98
C CYS A 274 -0.24 21.90 33.83
N ARG A 275 0.40 22.86 33.15
CA ARG A 275 -0.13 23.47 31.93
C ARG A 275 0.26 22.62 30.75
N MET A 276 -0.71 22.29 29.92
CA MET A 276 -0.60 21.32 28.83
C MET A 276 -1.18 21.85 27.53
N SER A 277 -0.55 21.49 26.41
CA SER A 277 -1.04 21.84 25.09
C SER A 277 -0.50 20.87 24.02
N TRP A 278 -1.33 20.60 23.00
CA TRP A 278 -1.03 19.62 21.95
C TRP A 278 -1.00 20.28 20.58
N SER A 279 -0.22 19.71 19.66
CA SER A 279 -0.13 20.16 18.27
C SER A 279 0.16 19.00 17.32
N ILE A 280 -0.31 19.12 16.09
CA ILE A 280 0.18 18.32 14.97
C ILE A 280 1.07 19.23 14.12
N GLN A 281 2.34 18.86 13.96
CA GLN A 281 3.31 19.63 13.18
C GLN A 281 3.52 18.93 11.84
N SER A 282 3.22 19.61 10.73
CA SER A 282 3.34 19.04 9.37
C SER A 282 3.67 20.11 8.33
N PRO A 283 4.94 20.55 8.24
CA PRO A 283 5.34 21.70 7.42
C PRO A 283 5.10 21.52 5.92
N TYR A 284 5.15 20.28 5.41
CA TYR A 284 5.04 19.96 3.98
C TYR A 284 3.67 19.40 3.58
N SER A 285 2.64 19.65 4.38
CA SER A 285 1.30 19.11 4.15
C SER A 285 0.46 19.95 3.16
N PRO A 286 -0.45 19.31 2.41
CA PRO A 286 -1.38 19.99 1.53
C PRO A 286 -2.37 20.84 2.33
N GLN A 287 -2.98 21.83 1.68
CA GLN A 287 -3.83 22.81 2.33
C GLN A 287 -5.00 22.20 3.11
N TRP A 288 -5.63 21.15 2.58
CA TRP A 288 -6.72 20.48 3.29
C TRP A 288 -6.24 19.86 4.62
N PHE A 289 -5.01 19.35 4.68
CA PHE A 289 -4.48 18.76 5.90
C PHE A 289 -4.09 19.82 6.93
N LYS A 290 -3.70 21.02 6.49
CA LYS A 290 -3.50 22.17 7.40
C LYS A 290 -4.76 22.54 8.19
N ASN A 291 -5.94 22.20 7.66
CA ASN A 291 -7.23 22.40 8.31
C ASN A 291 -7.66 21.23 9.22
N VAL A 292 -6.89 20.15 9.29
CA VAL A 292 -7.10 19.10 10.30
C VAL A 292 -6.83 19.69 11.67
N GLN A 293 -7.67 19.36 12.64
CA GLN A 293 -7.53 19.86 14.01
C GLN A 293 -7.24 18.72 14.97
N ILE A 294 -6.30 18.95 15.89
CA ILE A 294 -6.22 18.17 17.12
C ILE A 294 -7.15 18.82 18.14
N CYS A 295 -8.03 18.03 18.71
CA CYS A 295 -9.01 18.48 19.69
C CYS A 295 -8.91 17.63 20.95
N TYR A 296 -9.17 18.24 22.10
CA TYR A 296 -9.46 17.52 23.33
C TYR A 296 -10.63 18.18 24.04
N ARG A 297 -11.36 17.37 24.80
CA ARG A 297 -12.46 17.81 25.65
C ARG A 297 -12.26 17.29 27.05
N TRP A 298 -12.78 18.03 28.01
CA TRP A 298 -12.63 17.67 29.40
C TRP A 298 -13.83 18.12 30.23
N TYR A 299 -14.07 17.39 31.31
CA TYR A 299 -15.03 17.78 32.35
C TYR A 299 -14.53 17.29 33.72
N PRO A 300 -14.95 17.94 34.80
CA PRO A 300 -14.52 17.58 36.13
C PRO A 300 -15.43 16.51 36.71
N ASP A 301 -14.86 15.67 37.55
CA ASP A 301 -15.57 14.67 38.35
C ASP A 301 -15.42 15.09 39.81
N GLY A 302 -16.46 15.66 40.42
CA GLY A 302 -16.38 16.29 41.75
C GLY A 302 -16.04 17.78 41.71
N ASN A 303 -15.06 18.24 42.51
CA ASN A 303 -14.72 19.66 42.62
C ASN A 303 -14.05 20.18 41.34
N GLY A 304 -14.85 20.79 40.46
CA GLY A 304 -14.40 21.19 39.13
C GLY A 304 -13.44 22.37 39.02
N GLY A 305 -12.97 22.91 40.15
CA GLY A 305 -11.89 23.90 40.19
C GLY A 305 -10.52 23.33 39.86
N GLN A 306 -10.36 22.00 39.92
CA GLN A 306 -9.08 21.31 39.71
C GLN A 306 -8.71 21.12 38.23
N CYS A 307 -9.66 21.32 37.32
CA CYS A 307 -9.47 20.99 35.92
C CYS A 307 -9.64 22.24 35.06
N GLY A 308 -8.72 22.41 34.11
CA GLY A 308 -8.78 23.38 33.02
C GLY A 308 -8.46 24.83 33.34
N GLY A 309 -8.47 25.26 34.61
CA GLY A 309 -8.06 26.63 34.99
C GLY A 309 -8.76 27.75 34.21
N GLY A 310 -10.07 27.59 33.95
CA GLY A 310 -10.87 28.54 33.17
C GLY A 310 -10.89 28.30 31.64
N ALA A 311 -10.23 27.26 31.14
CA ALA A 311 -10.28 26.91 29.73
C ALA A 311 -11.68 26.46 29.28
N ALA A 312 -11.95 26.53 27.97
CA ALA A 312 -13.18 25.98 27.42
C ALA A 312 -13.23 24.44 27.55
N ARG A 313 -14.43 23.85 27.62
CA ARG A 313 -14.63 22.40 27.73
C ARG A 313 -14.19 21.60 26.49
N LEU A 314 -14.07 22.27 25.35
CA LEU A 314 -13.60 21.72 24.09
C LEU A 314 -12.56 22.67 23.50
N LEU A 315 -11.37 22.14 23.25
CA LEU A 315 -10.20 22.90 22.83
C LEU A 315 -9.62 22.26 21.59
N CYS A 316 -9.44 23.04 20.53
CA CYS A 316 -8.97 22.55 19.24
C CYS A 316 -7.90 23.49 18.67
N ALA A 317 -6.95 22.93 17.93
CA ALA A 317 -6.02 23.70 17.12
C ALA A 317 -5.78 23.04 15.76
N PRO A 318 -5.67 23.84 14.69
CA PRO A 318 -5.28 23.33 13.39
C PRO A 318 -3.82 22.86 13.38
N VAL A 319 -3.46 22.03 12.40
CA VAL A 319 -2.07 21.63 12.13
C VAL A 319 -1.16 22.87 12.06
N GLY A 320 0.00 22.79 12.71
CA GLY A 320 0.98 23.86 12.85
C GLY A 320 0.74 24.78 14.05
N LYS A 321 -0.43 24.71 14.70
CA LYS A 321 -0.73 25.48 15.92
C LYS A 321 -0.88 24.58 17.13
N TYR A 322 -0.64 25.15 18.30
CA TYR A 322 -0.90 24.52 19.58
C TYR A 322 -2.33 24.81 20.03
N THR A 323 -2.97 23.83 20.68
CA THR A 323 -4.24 24.04 21.37
C THR A 323 -4.09 25.12 22.43
N PRO A 324 -5.18 25.83 22.79
CA PRO A 324 -5.13 26.65 23.99
C PRO A 324 -4.72 25.79 25.20
N VAL A 325 -4.14 26.44 26.21
CA VAL A 325 -3.56 25.75 27.36
C VAL A 325 -4.68 25.20 28.25
N TYR A 326 -4.56 23.92 28.61
CA TYR A 326 -5.30 23.31 29.72
C TYR A 326 -4.41 23.29 30.95
N ARG A 327 -4.94 23.66 32.11
CA ARG A 327 -4.24 23.59 33.39
C ARG A 327 -4.85 22.44 34.18
N ASP A 328 -4.06 21.42 34.48
CA ASP A 328 -4.37 20.48 35.53
C ASP A 328 -3.90 21.07 36.86
N ASP A 329 -4.78 21.17 37.85
CA ASP A 329 -4.51 21.76 39.17
C ASP A 329 -4.50 20.60 40.17
N THR A 330 -3.30 20.08 40.37
CA THR A 330 -3.00 19.02 41.32
C THR A 330 -2.94 19.66 42.70
N ASP A 331 -4.02 19.57 43.47
CA ASP A 331 -4.04 20.11 44.83
C ASP A 331 -4.86 19.23 45.77
N ASN A 332 -4.97 19.64 47.04
CA ASN A 332 -5.40 18.76 48.11
C ASN A 332 -6.93 18.54 48.16
N ARG A 333 -7.63 18.81 47.05
CA ARG A 333 -9.09 18.80 46.97
C ARG A 333 -9.55 17.49 46.31
N GLY A 334 -10.61 16.88 46.82
CA GLY A 334 -11.16 15.68 46.19
C GLY A 334 -11.77 15.97 44.81
N GLY A 335 -11.42 15.18 43.80
CA GLY A 335 -11.98 15.26 42.45
C GLY A 335 -11.01 14.72 41.40
N GLY A 336 -11.45 14.70 40.14
CA GLY A 336 -10.58 14.30 39.04
C GLY A 336 -10.97 14.90 37.69
N CYS A 337 -10.04 14.83 36.75
CA CYS A 337 -10.17 15.40 35.42
C CYS A 337 -10.41 14.31 34.38
N ARG A 338 -11.57 14.35 33.73
CA ARG A 338 -11.87 13.41 32.64
C ARG A 338 -11.53 14.04 31.31
N MET A 339 -10.69 13.38 30.53
CA MET A 339 -10.15 13.88 29.27
C MET A 339 -10.37 12.90 28.12
N SER A 340 -10.62 13.43 26.93
CA SER A 340 -10.80 12.66 25.69
C SER A 340 -10.26 13.45 24.52
N TRP A 341 -9.61 12.78 23.56
CA TRP A 341 -8.94 13.40 22.43
C TRP A 341 -9.55 12.96 21.09
N GLN A 342 -9.43 13.81 20.08
CA GLN A 342 -9.90 13.55 18.73
C GLN A 342 -8.98 14.22 17.70
N LEU A 343 -8.74 13.53 16.59
CA LEU A 343 -8.25 14.15 15.36
C LEU A 343 -9.45 14.47 14.45
N LYS A 344 -9.79 15.75 14.30
CA LYS A 344 -10.95 16.21 13.54
C LYS A 344 -10.53 16.57 12.11
N LEU A 345 -11.11 15.88 11.13
CA LEU A 345 -10.89 16.14 9.71
C LEU A 345 -11.85 17.23 9.20
N PRO A 346 -11.42 18.06 8.24
CA PRO A 346 -12.32 18.97 7.54
C PRO A 346 -13.30 18.20 6.62
N PRO A 347 -14.40 18.83 6.17
CA PRO A 347 -15.38 18.18 5.28
C PRO A 347 -14.76 17.62 4.00
N VAL A 348 -13.83 18.36 3.39
CA VAL A 348 -13.06 17.93 2.22
C VAL A 348 -11.69 17.42 2.68
N HIS A 349 -11.48 16.11 2.59
CA HIS A 349 -10.24 15.45 2.95
C HIS A 349 -9.99 14.22 2.08
N ASN A 350 -8.74 13.78 1.99
CA ASN A 350 -8.43 12.52 1.33
C ASN A 350 -8.90 11.34 2.19
N TRP A 351 -9.54 10.36 1.56
CA TRP A 351 -10.24 9.27 2.24
C TRP A 351 -9.32 8.45 3.19
N TRP A 352 -8.01 8.34 2.90
CA TRP A 352 -7.04 7.63 3.76
C TRP A 352 -6.96 8.23 5.16
N ALA A 353 -7.17 9.55 5.31
CA ALA A 353 -7.04 10.24 6.59
C ALA A 353 -8.03 9.73 7.65
N ARG A 354 -9.15 9.11 7.24
CA ARG A 354 -10.12 8.48 8.14
C ARG A 354 -9.55 7.30 8.94
N ASN A 355 -8.45 6.71 8.46
CA ASN A 355 -7.79 5.59 9.13
C ASN A 355 -6.65 6.03 10.05
N ILE A 356 -6.34 7.34 10.11
CA ILE A 356 -5.41 7.85 11.12
C ILE A 356 -6.03 7.61 12.50
N GLN A 357 -5.24 7.04 13.40
CA GLN A 357 -5.62 6.83 14.79
C GLN A 357 -4.82 7.77 15.68
N LEU A 358 -5.51 8.52 16.53
CA LEU A 358 -4.91 9.21 17.66
C LEU A 358 -4.98 8.28 18.86
N CYS A 359 -3.84 8.02 19.48
CA CYS A 359 -3.74 7.18 20.65
C CYS A 359 -3.13 7.94 21.83
N TYR A 360 -3.65 7.63 23.00
CA TYR A 360 -3.17 8.04 24.30
C TYR A 360 -2.85 6.80 25.11
N GLU A 361 -1.67 6.77 25.72
CA GLU A 361 -1.20 5.64 26.52
C GLU A 361 -0.77 6.14 27.88
N TRP A 362 -1.08 5.35 28.90
CA TRP A 362 -0.80 5.73 30.27
C TRP A 362 -0.51 4.53 31.17
N TYR A 363 0.23 4.79 32.23
CA TYR A 363 0.40 3.87 33.35
C TYR A 363 0.61 4.65 34.66
N PRO A 364 0.18 4.09 35.80
CA PRO A 364 0.37 4.70 37.09
C PRO A 364 1.82 4.56 37.53
N ASP A 365 2.28 5.59 38.23
CA ASP A 365 3.58 5.68 38.87
C ASP A 365 3.34 5.84 40.37
N GLY A 366 3.23 4.73 41.11
CA GLY A 366 2.72 4.72 42.49
C GLY A 366 1.33 4.12 42.60
N ASP A 367 0.40 4.78 43.31
CA ASP A 367 -0.97 4.28 43.46
C ASP A 367 -1.72 4.18 42.12
N GLY A 368 -2.01 2.95 41.71
CA GLY A 368 -2.71 2.61 40.48
C GLY A 368 -4.10 3.23 40.34
N GLY A 369 -4.74 3.60 41.45
CA GLY A 369 -6.08 4.16 41.48
C GLY A 369 -6.19 5.61 41.01
N GLN A 370 -5.06 6.33 40.90
CA GLN A 370 -5.07 7.74 40.50
C GLN A 370 -5.22 7.95 38.99
N CYS A 371 -4.93 6.92 38.19
CA CYS A 371 -4.87 7.07 36.75
C CYS A 371 -5.91 6.19 36.05
N GLY A 372 -6.57 6.76 35.07
CA GLY A 372 -7.45 6.10 34.10
C GLY A 372 -8.86 5.78 34.54
N GLY A 373 -9.16 5.63 35.84
CA GLY A 373 -10.53 5.38 36.33
C GLY A 373 -11.19 4.16 35.67
N GLY A 374 -10.44 3.06 35.49
CA GLY A 374 -10.90 1.83 34.85
C GLY A 374 -10.75 1.78 33.32
N ALA A 375 -10.20 2.83 32.69
CA ALA A 375 -9.92 2.84 31.26
C ALA A 375 -8.82 1.83 30.88
N ALA A 376 -8.76 1.45 29.60
CA ALA A 376 -7.65 0.65 29.09
C ALA A 376 -6.33 1.47 29.09
N ARG A 377 -5.18 0.79 29.24
CA ARG A 377 -3.83 1.41 29.22
C ARG A 377 -3.50 2.15 27.91
N LYS A 378 -4.19 1.79 26.83
CA LYS A 378 -4.07 2.41 25.51
C LYS A 378 -5.46 2.75 24.98
N LEU A 379 -5.73 4.04 24.82
CA LEU A 379 -6.97 4.60 24.32
C LEU A 379 -6.72 5.13 22.91
N CYS A 380 -7.36 4.54 21.91
CA CYS A 380 -7.19 4.95 20.52
C CYS A 380 -8.54 5.29 19.91
N ALA A 381 -8.57 6.31 19.05
CA ALA A 381 -9.71 6.63 18.21
C ALA A 381 -9.26 6.91 16.78
N LYS A 382 -10.04 6.42 15.82
CA LYS A 382 -9.90 6.85 14.42
C LYS A 382 -10.27 8.32 14.29
N ALA A 383 -9.75 8.98 13.25
CA ALA A 383 -10.09 10.36 12.95
C ALA A 383 -11.62 10.55 12.87
N ASN A 384 -12.10 11.71 13.34
CA ASN A 384 -13.49 12.05 13.60
C ASN A 384 -14.19 11.27 14.74
N ASN A 385 -13.50 10.38 15.45
CA ASN A 385 -13.99 9.77 16.67
C ASN A 385 -13.22 10.28 17.89
N TRP A 386 -13.88 10.27 19.03
CA TRP A 386 -13.28 10.59 20.32
C TRP A 386 -12.67 9.33 20.95
N THR A 387 -11.52 9.44 21.60
CA THR A 387 -11.02 8.37 22.46
C THR A 387 -12.00 8.14 23.62
N PRO A 388 -12.02 6.93 24.22
CA PRO A 388 -12.61 6.77 25.54
C PRO A 388 -12.04 7.82 26.51
N TYR A 389 -12.81 8.15 27.55
CA TYR A 389 -12.34 9.06 28.57
C TYR A 389 -11.23 8.40 29.40
N TYR A 390 -10.13 9.11 29.54
CA TYR A 390 -9.17 8.93 30.62
C TYR A 390 -9.64 9.75 31.82
N ARG A 391 -9.44 9.24 33.04
CA ARG A 391 -9.66 10.00 34.28
C ARG A 391 -8.33 10.17 34.98
N ASP A 392 -7.93 11.41 35.22
CA ASP A 392 -6.89 11.75 36.18
C ASP A 392 -7.55 11.99 37.54
N ASP A 393 -7.10 11.33 38.58
CA ASP A 393 -7.55 11.57 39.96
C ASP A 393 -6.53 12.47 40.62
N THR A 394 -6.94 13.69 40.95
CA THR A 394 -6.06 14.71 41.56
C THR A 394 -6.24 14.74 43.07
N ASP A 395 -6.48 13.58 43.68
CA ASP A 395 -6.78 13.50 45.12
C ASP A 395 -5.51 13.35 45.98
N ASN A 396 -5.69 13.28 47.29
CA ASN A 396 -4.61 13.45 48.27
C ASN A 396 -3.67 12.23 48.41
N ARG A 397 -3.46 11.46 47.35
CA ARG A 397 -2.70 10.21 47.37
C ARG A 397 -1.34 10.37 46.73
N GLY A 398 -0.38 9.57 47.21
CA GLY A 398 0.99 9.58 46.68
C GLY A 398 1.09 8.82 45.37
N GLY A 399 1.66 9.45 44.34
CA GLY A 399 1.89 8.85 43.03
C GLY A 399 1.46 9.80 41.91
N GLY A 400 1.61 9.34 40.67
CA GLY A 400 1.25 10.14 39.51
C GLY A 400 0.97 9.31 38.27
N CYS A 401 0.65 9.99 37.19
CA CYS A 401 0.24 9.40 35.93
C CYS A 401 1.27 9.65 34.86
N ARG A 402 1.84 8.57 34.32
CA ARG A 402 2.72 8.66 33.17
C ARG A 402 1.92 8.53 31.91
N MET A 403 2.06 9.51 31.02
CA MET A 403 1.23 9.72 29.85
C MET A 403 2.06 9.91 28.59
N ARG A 404 1.58 9.39 27.47
CA ARG A 404 2.13 9.71 26.15
C ARG A 404 1.07 9.69 25.07
N TRP A 405 1.33 10.38 23.98
CA TRP A 405 0.43 10.49 22.84
C TRP A 405 1.14 10.06 21.57
N GLY A 406 0.38 9.50 20.61
CA GLY A 406 0.94 9.09 19.32
C GLY A 406 -0.10 9.14 18.21
N LEU A 407 0.38 9.43 17.01
CA LEU A 407 -0.42 9.38 15.79
C LEU A 407 -0.04 8.12 15.02
N TYR A 408 -1.00 7.26 14.71
CA TYR A 408 -0.78 5.97 14.07
C TYR A 408 -1.56 5.84 12.77
N TYR A 409 -1.01 5.10 11.82
CA TYR A 409 -1.70 4.65 10.64
C TYR A 409 -1.35 3.18 10.43
N LYS A 410 -2.35 2.31 10.54
CA LYS A 410 -2.21 0.84 10.42
C LYS A 410 -3.06 0.31 9.28
#